data_AF-A0A1Q7CKR0-F1
#
_entry.id   AF-A0A1Q7CKR0-F1
#
_cell.length_a   1.000
_cell.length_b   1.000
_cell.length_c   1.000
_cell.angle_alpha   90.00
_cell.angle_beta   90.00
_cell.angle_gamma   90.00
#
_symmetry.space_group_name_H-M   'P 1'
#
loop_
_entity.id
_entity.type
_entity.pdbx_description
1 polymer ?
#
loop_
_entity_poly.entity_id
_entity_poly.type
_entity_poly.pdbx_seq_one_letter_code
_entity_poly.pdbx_strand_id
1 'polypeptide(L)'
;MSYPVPEKKIYVTLSGLPLSFHLEWPFRKSTSGADFWFLHADIRLENSEGLHAPVAVNLSATVREVIPSLEPKDLEGPVINALRKEVDRRQLEFVRSGKLVPVQFSSRHYDFKRNQWVFGKASDEDMARLLARKIYWQTRLVGETVWVGDPAEALYVQTSTAHVLEVARKLQAEGLINLNGELATANPGLMQRAEEFATDMRAALEELEKKHAFERG
;
A
#
# COMPACT_ATOMS: atom_id res chain seq x y z
N MET A 1 10.75 22.44 20.20
CA MET A 1 9.60 22.31 19.29
C MET A 1 9.51 20.86 18.89
N SER A 2 8.55 20.11 19.43
CA SER A 2 8.25 18.76 18.97
C SER A 2 7.60 18.90 17.59
N TYR A 3 8.26 18.38 16.55
CA TYR A 3 7.61 18.19 15.26
C TYR A 3 6.36 17.33 15.50
N PRO A 4 5.17 17.72 15.01
CA PRO A 4 4.03 16.82 15.04
C PRO A 4 4.46 15.55 14.31
N VAL A 5 4.37 14.41 15.01
CA VAL A 5 4.62 13.10 14.39
C VAL A 5 3.62 12.99 13.24
N PRO A 6 4.07 12.76 11.99
CA PRO A 6 3.13 12.55 10.91
C PRO A 6 2.19 11.42 11.29
N GLU A 7 0.89 11.71 11.20
CA GLU A 7 -0.19 10.82 11.59
C GLU A 7 -0.03 9.49 10.83
N LYS A 8 -0.10 8.36 11.55
CA LYS A 8 0.22 7.06 10.98
C LYS A 8 -0.87 6.66 9.97
N LYS A 9 -0.48 6.54 8.70
CA LYS A 9 -1.39 6.13 7.63
C LYS A 9 -1.31 4.63 7.38
N ILE A 10 -2.46 3.97 7.49
CA ILE A 10 -2.63 2.55 7.14
C ILE A 10 -3.04 2.44 5.67
N TYR A 11 -2.25 1.66 4.95
CA TYR A 11 -2.59 1.15 3.63
C TYR A 11 -2.99 -0.31 3.77
N VAL A 12 -3.70 -0.85 2.78
CA VAL A 12 -4.07 -2.26 2.74
C VAL A 12 -3.74 -2.83 1.37
N THR A 13 -3.29 -4.08 1.33
CA THR A 13 -3.09 -4.84 0.09
C THR A 13 -4.41 -5.44 -0.39
N LEU A 14 -4.50 -5.84 -1.66
CA LEU A 14 -5.70 -6.55 -2.14
C LEU A 14 -5.91 -7.89 -1.41
N SER A 15 -4.83 -8.54 -0.99
CA SER A 15 -4.88 -9.73 -0.13
C SER A 15 -5.38 -9.45 1.30
N GLY A 16 -5.43 -8.20 1.75
CA GLY A 16 -5.98 -7.81 3.05
C GLY A 16 -4.95 -7.59 4.17
N LEU A 17 -3.66 -7.48 3.85
CA LEU A 17 -2.61 -7.17 4.82
C LEU A 17 -2.58 -5.65 5.09
N PRO A 18 -2.71 -5.21 6.36
CA PRO A 18 -2.57 -3.81 6.71
C PRO A 18 -1.08 -3.44 6.82
N LEU A 19 -0.69 -2.35 6.15
CA LEU A 19 0.69 -1.92 6.05
C LEU A 19 0.85 -0.46 6.47
N SER A 20 1.99 -0.13 7.06
CA SER A 20 2.51 1.24 7.09
C SER A 20 3.89 1.31 6.47
N PHE A 21 4.28 2.49 6.01
CA PHE A 21 5.52 2.70 5.27
C PHE A 21 6.35 3.81 5.91
N HIS A 22 7.63 3.55 6.09
CA HIS A 22 8.63 4.59 6.32
C HIS A 22 9.49 4.70 5.06
N LEU A 23 9.49 5.87 4.40
CA LEU A 23 10.27 6.12 3.18
C LEU A 23 11.40 7.12 3.49
N GLU A 24 12.64 6.72 3.21
CA GLU A 24 13.83 7.55 3.52
C GLU A 24 14.20 8.46 2.34
N TRP A 25 13.36 9.46 2.08
CA TRP A 25 13.63 10.45 1.02
C TRP A 25 14.95 11.20 1.23
N PRO A 26 15.64 11.63 0.15
CA PRO A 26 15.29 11.48 -1.27
C PRO A 26 15.83 10.20 -1.92
N PHE A 27 15.42 9.91 -3.16
CA PHE A 27 16.09 8.93 -4.02
C PHE A 27 17.56 9.29 -4.22
N ARG A 28 18.44 8.29 -4.14
CA ARG A 28 19.90 8.44 -4.29
C ARG A 28 20.37 7.73 -5.54
N LYS A 29 21.25 8.36 -6.32
CA LYS A 29 21.85 7.70 -7.49
C LYS A 29 22.84 6.62 -7.01
N SER A 30 22.78 5.44 -7.60
CA SER A 30 23.76 4.38 -7.34
C SER A 30 25.14 4.80 -7.83
N THR A 31 26.16 4.59 -7.01
CA THR A 31 27.57 4.89 -7.33
C THR A 31 28.33 3.67 -7.86
N SER A 32 27.71 2.48 -7.83
CA SER A 32 28.38 1.19 -8.10
C SER A 32 28.27 0.72 -9.56
N GLY A 33 28.37 1.65 -10.52
CA GLY A 33 28.39 1.35 -11.96
C GLY A 33 27.06 0.93 -12.59
N ALA A 34 26.00 0.77 -11.79
CA ALA A 34 24.64 0.50 -12.27
C ALA A 34 23.81 1.79 -12.35
N ASP A 35 23.10 2.00 -13.47
CA ASP A 35 22.34 3.23 -13.71
C ASP A 35 20.90 3.12 -13.15
N PHE A 36 20.80 3.23 -11.83
CA PHE A 36 19.53 3.30 -11.12
C PHE A 36 19.60 4.29 -9.94
N TRP A 37 18.42 4.70 -9.49
CA TRP A 37 18.23 5.45 -8.26
C TRP A 37 17.59 4.52 -7.24
N PHE A 38 17.93 4.66 -5.97
CA PHE A 38 17.32 3.86 -4.92
C PHE A 38 16.74 4.73 -3.80
N LEU A 39 15.67 4.25 -3.19
CA LEU A 39 15.05 4.81 -2.00
C LEU A 39 14.94 3.69 -0.97
N HIS A 40 15.52 3.87 0.21
CA HIS A 40 15.30 2.93 1.30
C HIS A 40 13.90 3.10 1.87
N ALA A 41 13.27 1.99 2.19
CA ALA A 41 11.98 1.98 2.83
C ALA A 41 11.88 0.83 3.84
N ASP A 42 11.03 1.01 4.83
CA ASP A 42 10.62 -0.03 5.76
C ASP A 42 9.11 -0.23 5.67
N ILE A 43 8.69 -1.44 5.32
CA ILE A 43 7.28 -1.83 5.26
C ILE A 43 6.95 -2.56 6.54
N ARG A 44 6.06 -1.99 7.36
CA ARG A 44 5.61 -2.66 8.57
C ARG A 44 4.30 -3.39 8.29
N LEU A 45 4.25 -4.65 8.68
CA LEU A 45 3.00 -5.40 8.73
C LEU A 45 2.29 -5.01 10.02
N GLU A 46 1.20 -4.27 9.89
CA GLU A 46 0.45 -3.77 11.02
C GLU A 46 -0.41 -4.86 11.66
N ASN A 47 -0.80 -4.67 12.93
CA ASN A 47 -1.48 -5.71 13.72
C ASN A 47 -0.65 -7.02 13.82
N SER A 48 0.68 -6.93 13.69
CA SER A 48 1.63 -8.03 13.90
C SER A 48 2.54 -7.74 15.09
N GLU A 49 3.26 -8.76 15.58
CA GLU A 49 4.27 -8.63 16.64
C GLU A 49 5.59 -8.01 16.12
N GLY A 50 5.49 -6.85 15.45
CA GLY A 50 6.63 -6.08 14.95
C GLY A 50 7.27 -6.65 13.68
N LEU A 51 6.51 -7.40 12.87
CA LEU A 51 7.02 -7.90 11.59
C LEU A 51 7.14 -6.77 10.58
N HIS A 52 8.27 -6.73 9.88
CA HIS A 52 8.57 -5.70 8.90
C HIS A 52 9.48 -6.23 7.78
N ALA A 53 9.56 -5.49 6.68
CA ALA A 53 10.35 -5.81 5.50
C ALA A 53 11.16 -4.57 5.08
N PRO A 54 12.45 -4.49 5.44
CA PRO A 54 13.33 -3.44 4.94
C PRO A 54 13.65 -3.67 3.46
N VAL A 55 13.44 -2.64 2.63
CA VAL A 55 13.61 -2.72 1.17
C VAL A 55 14.39 -1.55 0.60
N ALA A 56 15.10 -1.79 -0.50
CA ALA A 56 15.67 -0.75 -1.37
C ALA A 56 14.86 -0.70 -2.67
N VAL A 57 14.06 0.35 -2.84
CA VAL A 57 13.26 0.57 -4.04
C VAL A 57 14.15 1.11 -5.15
N ASN A 58 14.46 0.28 -6.14
CA ASN A 58 15.37 0.60 -7.23
C ASN A 58 14.58 1.11 -8.44
N LEU A 59 14.62 2.42 -8.66
CA LEU A 59 14.07 3.11 -9.82
C LEU A 59 15.01 2.98 -11.03
N SER A 60 14.52 2.39 -12.12
CA SER A 60 15.31 2.24 -13.35
C SER A 60 15.48 3.56 -14.12
N ALA A 61 16.59 3.70 -14.85
CA ALA A 61 16.86 4.87 -15.70
C ALA A 61 15.73 5.17 -16.70
N THR A 62 15.17 4.13 -17.35
CA THR A 62 14.08 4.30 -18.30
C THR A 62 12.81 4.92 -17.68
N VAL A 63 12.51 4.60 -16.43
CA VAL A 63 11.38 5.23 -15.74
C VAL A 63 11.77 6.63 -15.30
N ARG A 64 13.01 6.84 -14.87
CA ARG A 64 13.54 8.16 -14.51
C ARG A 64 13.37 9.19 -15.63
N GLU A 65 13.44 8.77 -16.89
CA GLU A 65 13.26 9.64 -18.07
C GLU A 65 11.83 10.18 -18.24
N VAL A 66 10.81 9.47 -17.75
CA VAL A 66 9.39 9.82 -17.98
C VAL A 66 8.69 10.41 -16.76
N ILE A 67 9.32 10.37 -15.59
CA ILE A 67 8.76 10.94 -14.36
C ILE A 67 9.08 12.45 -14.25
N PRO A 68 8.15 13.27 -13.72
CA PRO A 68 8.36 14.71 -13.60
C PRO A 68 9.53 15.08 -12.69
N SER A 69 9.67 14.38 -11.55
CA SER A 69 10.75 14.59 -10.59
C SER A 69 10.97 13.38 -9.69
N LEU A 70 12.02 13.42 -8.87
CA LEU A 70 12.30 12.44 -7.81
C LEU A 70 11.71 12.83 -6.45
N GLU A 71 10.89 13.88 -6.41
CA GLU A 71 10.31 14.40 -5.16
C GLU A 71 9.13 13.54 -4.68
N PRO A 72 8.85 13.52 -3.37
CA PRO A 72 7.75 12.74 -2.79
C PRO A 72 6.40 12.98 -3.47
N LYS A 73 6.09 14.24 -3.81
CA LYS A 73 4.82 14.63 -4.46
C LYS A 73 4.51 13.88 -5.76
N ASP A 74 5.55 13.44 -6.49
CA ASP A 74 5.40 12.79 -7.79
C ASP A 74 5.54 11.26 -7.69
N LEU A 75 6.18 10.75 -6.63
CA LEU A 75 6.60 9.35 -6.54
C LEU A 75 6.11 8.58 -5.31
N GLU A 76 5.67 9.23 -4.24
CA GLU A 76 5.28 8.54 -3.01
C GLU A 76 4.14 7.53 -3.23
N GLY A 77 3.05 7.96 -3.87
CA GLY A 77 1.93 7.07 -4.22
C GLY A 77 2.36 5.88 -5.09
N PRO A 78 3.05 6.11 -6.23
CA PRO A 78 3.58 5.03 -7.07
C PRO A 78 4.54 4.07 -6.34
N VAL A 79 5.44 4.58 -5.49
CA VAL A 79 6.36 3.75 -4.69
C VAL A 79 5.58 2.88 -3.72
N ILE A 80 4.66 3.46 -2.94
CA ILE A 80 3.80 2.72 -2.01
C ILE A 80 3.04 1.61 -2.75
N ASN A 81 2.51 1.90 -3.93
CA ASN A 81 1.76 0.93 -4.73
C ASN A 81 2.65 -0.17 -5.29
N ALA A 82 3.88 0.14 -5.72
CA ALA A 82 4.84 -0.87 -6.12
C ALA A 82 5.14 -1.84 -4.97
N LEU A 83 5.37 -1.32 -3.78
CA LEU A 83 5.59 -2.13 -2.57
C LEU A 83 4.37 -2.99 -2.23
N ARG A 84 3.15 -2.41 -2.26
CA ARG A 84 1.91 -3.19 -2.08
C ARG A 84 1.77 -4.32 -3.09
N LYS A 85 2.16 -4.10 -4.36
CA LYS A 85 2.13 -5.15 -5.38
C LYS A 85 3.15 -6.25 -5.13
N GLU A 86 4.34 -5.92 -4.64
CA GLU A 86 5.31 -6.95 -4.28
C GLU A 86 4.85 -7.78 -3.08
N VAL A 87 4.12 -7.18 -2.13
CA VAL A 87 3.42 -7.92 -1.06
C VAL A 87 2.29 -8.80 -1.62
N ASP A 88 1.41 -8.29 -2.48
CA ASP A 88 0.36 -9.11 -3.15
C ASP A 88 0.95 -10.30 -3.90
N ARG A 89 2.11 -10.09 -4.55
CA ARG A 89 2.85 -11.13 -5.29
C ARG A 89 3.66 -12.05 -4.37
N ARG A 90 3.61 -11.82 -3.06
CA ARG A 90 4.31 -12.57 -2.02
C ARG A 90 5.83 -12.56 -2.24
N GLN A 91 6.39 -11.50 -2.81
CA GLN A 91 7.83 -11.39 -3.11
C GLN A 91 8.62 -10.85 -1.93
N LEU A 92 7.95 -10.32 -0.91
CA LEU A 92 8.55 -9.78 0.30
C LEU A 92 8.24 -10.69 1.48
N GLU A 93 9.24 -10.89 2.32
CA GLU A 93 9.10 -11.62 3.59
C GLU A 93 9.04 -10.60 4.73
N PHE A 94 8.11 -10.80 5.66
CA PHE A 94 8.00 -9.99 6.87
C PHE A 94 8.66 -10.73 8.05
N VAL A 95 9.67 -10.12 8.64
CA VAL A 95 10.49 -10.72 9.73
C VAL A 95 10.66 -9.72 10.86
N ARG A 96 11.11 -10.15 12.05
CA ARG A 96 11.42 -9.23 13.17
C ARG A 96 12.75 -8.48 13.00
N SER A 97 13.68 -9.04 12.22
CA SER A 97 14.96 -8.44 11.87
C SER A 97 15.38 -8.94 10.51
N GLY A 98 15.28 -8.07 9.51
CA GLY A 98 15.53 -8.38 8.11
C GLY A 98 16.77 -7.67 7.57
N LYS A 99 17.31 -8.21 6.47
CA LYS A 99 18.26 -7.48 5.62
C LYS A 99 17.50 -6.70 4.57
N LEU A 100 18.07 -5.58 4.16
CA LEU A 100 17.56 -4.77 3.06
C LEU A 100 17.49 -5.60 1.77
N VAL A 101 16.29 -5.78 1.20
CA VAL A 101 16.10 -6.50 -0.06
C VAL A 101 15.76 -5.55 -1.21
N PRO A 102 16.28 -5.75 -2.43
CA PRO A 102 15.97 -4.87 -3.55
C PRO A 102 14.56 -5.12 -4.09
N VAL A 103 13.80 -4.05 -4.31
CA VAL A 103 12.51 -4.05 -5.03
C VAL A 103 12.66 -3.27 -6.32
N GLN A 104 12.31 -3.88 -7.45
CA GLN A 104 12.45 -3.24 -8.76
C GLN A 104 11.25 -2.34 -9.06
N PHE A 105 11.50 -1.02 -9.12
CA PHE A 105 10.54 -0.02 -9.56
C PHE A 105 10.86 0.41 -11.00
N SER A 106 10.39 -0.41 -11.94
CA SER A 106 10.76 -0.32 -13.35
C SER A 106 9.55 -0.11 -14.27
N SER A 107 9.79 -0.16 -15.59
CA SER A 107 8.78 -0.08 -16.65
C SER A 107 7.62 -1.06 -16.48
N ARG A 108 7.77 -2.12 -15.67
CA ARG A 108 6.68 -3.04 -15.32
C ARG A 108 5.51 -2.38 -14.59
N HIS A 109 5.73 -1.20 -14.01
CA HIS A 109 4.73 -0.41 -13.31
C HIS A 109 4.26 0.80 -14.13
N TYR A 110 4.73 0.98 -15.37
CA TYR A 110 4.45 2.18 -16.17
C TYR A 110 4.02 1.82 -17.60
N ASP A 111 2.86 2.31 -18.02
CA ASP A 111 2.38 2.23 -19.40
C ASP A 111 2.83 3.48 -20.16
N PHE A 112 3.91 3.34 -20.93
CA PHE A 112 4.49 4.43 -21.72
C PHE A 112 3.57 4.94 -22.83
N LYS A 113 2.63 4.12 -23.33
CA LYS A 113 1.70 4.55 -24.38
C LYS A 113 0.64 5.47 -23.82
N ARG A 114 0.22 5.23 -22.58
CA ARG A 114 -0.79 6.02 -21.87
C ARG A 114 -0.20 7.04 -20.91
N ASN A 115 1.12 7.06 -20.76
CA ASN A 115 1.86 7.93 -19.85
C ASN A 115 1.32 7.85 -18.40
N GLN A 116 1.09 6.62 -17.91
CA GLN A 116 0.45 6.38 -16.62
C GLN A 116 1.08 5.21 -15.86
N TRP A 117 1.04 5.28 -14.53
CA TRP A 117 1.37 4.15 -13.68
C TRP A 117 0.29 3.06 -13.74
N VAL A 118 0.69 1.80 -13.58
CA VAL A 118 -0.19 0.63 -13.64
C VAL A 118 0.19 -0.38 -12.57
N PHE A 119 -0.76 -0.69 -11.67
CA PHE A 119 -0.61 -1.66 -10.59
C PHE A 119 -1.61 -2.82 -10.65
N GLY A 120 -2.52 -2.80 -11.63
CA GLY A 120 -3.55 -3.81 -11.85
C GLY A 120 -4.95 -3.27 -11.60
N LYS A 121 -5.91 -3.76 -12.38
CA LYS A 121 -7.32 -3.40 -12.27
C LYS A 121 -8.02 -4.28 -11.24
N ALA A 122 -8.82 -3.67 -10.37
CA ALA A 122 -9.70 -4.39 -9.44
C ALA A 122 -11.17 -4.29 -9.89
N SER A 123 -11.98 -5.25 -9.49
CA SER A 123 -13.44 -5.18 -9.63
C SER A 123 -14.06 -4.23 -8.58
N ASP A 124 -15.29 -3.76 -8.77
CA ASP A 124 -16.03 -2.99 -7.75
C ASP A 124 -16.12 -3.73 -6.41
N GLU A 125 -16.27 -5.05 -6.47
CA GLU A 125 -16.34 -5.90 -5.28
C GLU A 125 -15.00 -5.94 -4.53
N ASP A 126 -13.88 -6.07 -5.25
CA ASP A 126 -12.55 -6.01 -4.67
C ASP A 126 -12.21 -4.61 -4.13
N MET A 127 -12.64 -3.55 -4.82
CA MET A 127 -12.50 -2.18 -4.34
C MET A 127 -13.31 -1.96 -3.06
N ALA A 128 -14.54 -2.46 -2.98
CA ALA A 128 -15.36 -2.38 -1.78
C ALA A 128 -14.71 -3.11 -0.60
N ARG A 129 -14.19 -4.33 -0.83
CA ARG A 129 -13.41 -5.08 0.18
C ARG A 129 -12.16 -4.32 0.62
N LEU A 130 -11.38 -3.78 -0.31
CA LEU A 130 -10.18 -3.00 -0.03
C LEU A 130 -10.49 -1.78 0.86
N LEU A 131 -11.51 -1.01 0.49
CA LEU A 131 -11.93 0.17 1.25
C LEU A 131 -12.46 -0.20 2.64
N ALA A 132 -13.30 -1.24 2.74
CA ALA A 132 -13.80 -1.72 4.03
C ALA A 132 -12.65 -2.13 4.97
N ARG A 133 -11.68 -2.89 4.47
CA ARG A 133 -10.48 -3.29 5.24
C ARG A 133 -9.64 -2.08 5.63
N LYS A 134 -9.38 -1.14 4.72
CA LYS A 134 -8.62 0.09 4.99
C LYS A 134 -9.27 0.90 6.10
N ILE A 135 -10.57 1.14 5.99
CA ILE A 135 -11.34 1.94 6.96
C ILE A 135 -11.36 1.25 8.31
N TYR A 136 -11.58 -0.06 8.34
CA TYR A 136 -11.51 -0.86 9.56
C TYR A 136 -10.11 -0.79 10.21
N TRP A 137 -9.04 -1.06 9.47
CA TRP A 137 -7.69 -1.11 10.04
C TRP A 137 -7.19 0.26 10.50
N GLN A 138 -7.43 1.34 9.75
CA GLN A 138 -7.12 2.70 10.21
C GLN A 138 -7.89 3.03 11.49
N THR A 139 -9.20 2.73 11.53
CA THR A 139 -10.03 3.01 12.71
C THR A 139 -9.54 2.20 13.92
N ARG A 140 -9.26 0.90 13.75
CA ARG A 140 -8.84 0.01 14.82
C ARG A 140 -7.45 0.34 15.38
N LEU A 141 -6.50 0.66 14.50
CA LEU A 141 -5.08 0.78 14.87
C LEU A 141 -4.65 2.21 15.18
N VAL A 142 -5.38 3.20 14.65
CA VAL A 142 -5.01 4.62 14.76
C VAL A 142 -6.15 5.44 15.37
N GLY A 143 -7.41 5.11 15.09
CA GLY A 143 -8.58 5.80 15.67
C GLY A 143 -9.03 7.04 14.89
N GLU A 144 -8.53 7.23 13.68
CA GLU A 144 -8.72 8.44 12.88
C GLU A 144 -9.63 8.24 11.66
N THR A 145 -10.09 9.36 11.10
CA THR A 145 -10.79 9.39 9.82
C THR A 145 -9.89 8.95 8.67
N VAL A 146 -10.44 8.18 7.75
CA VAL A 146 -9.73 7.68 6.57
C VAL A 146 -10.03 8.58 5.37
N TRP A 147 -8.99 9.12 4.74
CA TRP A 147 -9.15 9.73 3.42
C TRP A 147 -9.35 8.65 2.35
N VAL A 148 -10.58 8.50 1.88
CA VAL A 148 -10.96 7.52 0.85
C VAL A 148 -10.72 8.05 -0.57
N GLY A 149 -10.68 9.37 -0.75
CA GLY A 149 -10.36 10.04 -2.03
C GLY A 149 -8.87 10.05 -2.39
N ASP A 150 -8.04 9.31 -1.65
CA ASP A 150 -6.59 9.26 -1.84
C ASP A 150 -6.21 8.79 -3.26
N PRO A 151 -5.50 9.62 -4.06
CA PRO A 151 -5.04 9.24 -5.39
C PRO A 151 -4.18 7.97 -5.42
N ALA A 152 -3.45 7.66 -4.34
CA ALA A 152 -2.66 6.43 -4.27
C ALA A 152 -3.56 5.18 -4.26
N GLU A 153 -4.76 5.25 -3.66
CA GLU A 153 -5.72 4.13 -3.71
C GLU A 153 -6.32 3.96 -5.09
N ALA A 154 -6.80 5.05 -5.69
CA ALA A 154 -7.33 5.03 -7.04
C ALA A 154 -6.31 4.45 -8.04
N LEU A 155 -5.05 4.87 -7.90
CA LEU A 155 -3.96 4.37 -8.73
C LEU A 155 -3.65 2.88 -8.50
N TYR A 156 -3.74 2.40 -7.26
CA TYR A 156 -3.44 1.02 -6.90
C TYR A 156 -4.39 0.01 -7.56
N VAL A 157 -5.66 0.39 -7.70
CA VAL A 157 -6.72 -0.42 -8.31
C VAL A 157 -7.07 -0.01 -9.75
N GLN A 158 -6.26 0.86 -10.34
CA GLN A 158 -6.38 1.36 -11.71
C GLN A 158 -7.76 1.98 -12.02
N THR A 159 -8.18 2.94 -11.20
CA THR A 159 -9.44 3.68 -11.34
C THR A 159 -9.27 5.17 -11.02
N SER A 160 -10.36 5.93 -11.00
CA SER A 160 -10.38 7.35 -10.60
C SER A 160 -10.79 7.51 -9.13
N THR A 161 -10.36 8.60 -8.48
CA THR A 161 -10.81 8.94 -7.12
C THR A 161 -12.32 9.10 -7.03
N ALA A 162 -12.96 9.65 -8.07
CA ALA A 162 -14.41 9.74 -8.17
C ALA A 162 -15.09 8.36 -8.09
N HIS A 163 -14.55 7.36 -8.78
CA HIS A 163 -15.10 6.01 -8.73
C HIS A 163 -14.82 5.30 -7.39
N VAL A 164 -13.66 5.54 -6.77
CA VAL A 164 -13.41 5.09 -5.39
C VAL A 164 -14.46 5.65 -4.43
N LEU A 165 -14.81 6.94 -4.57
CA LEU A 165 -15.86 7.58 -3.77
C LEU A 165 -17.25 7.00 -4.08
N GLU A 166 -17.56 6.63 -5.31
CA GLU A 166 -18.80 5.91 -5.64
C GLU A 166 -18.88 4.56 -4.91
N VAL A 167 -17.80 3.78 -4.90
CA VAL A 167 -17.74 2.52 -4.15
C VAL A 167 -17.87 2.77 -2.64
N ALA A 168 -17.23 3.80 -2.10
CA ALA A 168 -17.39 4.19 -0.70
C ALA A 168 -18.85 4.56 -0.35
N ARG A 169 -19.57 5.24 -1.24
CA ARG A 169 -21.01 5.54 -1.05
C ARG A 169 -21.86 4.28 -1.01
N LYS A 170 -21.51 3.22 -1.74
CA LYS A 170 -22.19 1.91 -1.62
C LYS A 170 -21.99 1.32 -0.22
N LEU A 171 -20.77 1.35 0.31
CA LEU A 171 -20.48 0.92 1.70
C LEU A 171 -21.25 1.74 2.75
N GLN A 172 -21.43 3.04 2.50
CA GLN A 172 -22.25 3.91 3.36
C GLN A 172 -23.73 3.50 3.30
N ALA A 173 -24.27 3.23 2.11
CA ALA A 173 -25.66 2.78 1.93
C ALA A 173 -25.92 1.41 2.60
N GLU A 174 -24.91 0.56 2.68
CA GLU A 174 -24.93 -0.71 3.43
C GLU A 174 -24.80 -0.53 4.96
N GLY A 175 -24.65 0.70 5.45
CA GLY A 175 -24.54 1.02 6.88
C GLY A 175 -23.17 0.68 7.50
N LEU A 176 -22.15 0.42 6.69
CA LEU A 176 -20.82 0.01 7.15
C LEU A 176 -19.94 1.20 7.55
N ILE A 177 -20.10 2.35 6.90
CA ILE A 177 -19.25 3.53 7.13
C ILE A 177 -20.08 4.81 7.23
N ASN A 178 -19.55 5.80 7.93
CA ASN A 178 -19.98 7.19 7.79
C ASN A 178 -19.03 7.90 6.84
N LEU A 179 -19.56 8.44 5.74
CA LEU A 179 -18.80 9.21 4.75
C LEU A 179 -19.19 10.69 4.82
N ASN A 180 -18.19 11.57 4.95
CA ASN A 180 -18.34 13.02 4.89
C ASN A 180 -17.34 13.60 3.87
N GLY A 181 -17.83 13.96 2.69
CA GLY A 181 -16.97 14.32 1.57
C GLY A 181 -16.09 13.14 1.15
N GLU A 182 -14.78 13.28 1.35
CA GLU A 182 -13.78 12.24 1.06
C GLU A 182 -13.23 11.56 2.31
N LEU A 183 -13.77 11.87 3.50
CA LEU A 183 -13.36 11.29 4.77
C LEU A 183 -14.38 10.26 5.22
N ALA A 184 -13.90 9.08 5.64
CA ALA A 184 -14.72 7.99 6.14
C ALA A 184 -14.33 7.57 7.56
N THR A 185 -15.30 7.08 8.33
CA THR A 185 -15.07 6.39 9.62
C THR A 185 -15.81 5.06 9.64
N ALA A 186 -15.27 4.07 10.34
CA ALA A 186 -15.95 2.79 10.52
C ALA A 186 -17.16 2.94 11.45
N ASN A 187 -18.31 2.43 11.04
CA ASN A 187 -19.49 2.35 11.91
C ASN A 187 -19.46 1.07 12.76
N PRO A 188 -20.31 0.96 13.79
CA PRO A 188 -20.46 -0.28 14.53
C PRO A 188 -20.70 -1.51 13.64
N GLY A 189 -21.41 -1.35 12.51
CA GLY A 189 -21.62 -2.43 11.54
C GLY A 189 -20.33 -2.95 10.91
N LEU A 190 -19.40 -2.07 10.50
CA LEU A 190 -18.10 -2.50 9.99
C LEU A 190 -17.20 -3.03 11.11
N MET A 191 -17.26 -2.44 12.30
CA MET A 191 -16.48 -2.90 13.45
C MET A 191 -16.89 -4.30 13.94
N GLN A 192 -18.16 -4.69 13.76
CA GLN A 192 -18.64 -6.05 14.05
C GLN A 192 -18.04 -7.12 13.13
N ARG A 193 -17.48 -6.74 11.97
CA ARG A 193 -16.78 -7.64 11.03
C ARG A 193 -15.30 -7.86 11.40
N ALA A 194 -14.91 -7.56 12.64
CA ALA A 194 -13.52 -7.64 13.09
C ALA A 194 -12.88 -9.02 12.90
N GLU A 195 -13.62 -10.10 13.15
CA GLU A 195 -13.14 -11.48 13.00
C GLU A 195 -12.89 -11.84 11.53
N GLU A 196 -13.73 -11.35 10.61
CA GLU A 196 -13.55 -11.53 9.17
C GLU A 196 -12.22 -10.90 8.72
N PHE A 197 -11.99 -9.63 9.06
CA PHE A 197 -10.76 -8.94 8.67
C PHE A 197 -9.50 -9.54 9.30
N ALA A 198 -9.58 -9.99 10.56
CA ALA A 198 -8.48 -10.68 11.21
C ALA A 198 -8.18 -12.04 10.57
N THR A 199 -9.22 -12.75 10.12
CA THR A 199 -9.08 -14.04 9.42
C THR A 199 -8.47 -13.85 8.04
N ASP A 200 -8.95 -12.87 7.27
CA ASP A 200 -8.38 -12.50 5.97
C ASP A 200 -6.88 -12.16 6.08
N MET A 201 -6.52 -11.31 7.05
CA MET A 201 -5.13 -10.94 7.30
C MET A 201 -4.28 -12.17 7.62
N ARG A 202 -4.75 -13.07 8.49
CA ARG A 202 -4.02 -14.28 8.88
C ARG A 202 -3.83 -15.22 7.69
N ALA A 203 -4.88 -15.46 6.92
CA ALA A 203 -4.82 -16.29 5.72
C ALA A 203 -3.84 -15.72 4.68
N ALA A 204 -3.86 -14.39 4.47
CA ALA A 204 -2.92 -13.74 3.55
C ALA A 204 -1.47 -13.84 4.03
N LEU A 205 -1.23 -13.75 5.35
CA LEU A 205 0.11 -13.91 5.94
C LEU A 205 0.59 -15.37 5.80
N GLU A 206 -0.25 -16.34 6.12
CA GLU A 206 0.07 -17.77 5.98
C GLU A 206 0.45 -18.13 4.54
N GLU A 207 -0.28 -17.62 3.55
CA GLU A 207 0.04 -17.86 2.13
C GLU A 207 1.35 -17.19 1.69
N LEU A 208 1.72 -16.07 2.30
CA LEU A 208 3.01 -15.42 2.09
C LEU A 208 4.14 -16.25 2.72
N GLU A 209 3.98 -16.68 3.97
CA GLU A 209 4.96 -17.48 4.71
C GLU A 209 5.20 -18.85 4.05
N LYS A 210 4.13 -19.52 3.58
CA LYS A 210 4.23 -20.80 2.84
C LYS A 210 5.12 -20.69 1.62
N LYS A 211 4.99 -19.60 0.85
CA LYS A 211 5.81 -19.38 -0.34
C LYS A 211 7.29 -19.25 0.02
N HIS A 212 7.63 -18.42 1.01
CA HIS A 212 9.02 -18.22 1.43
C HIS A 212 9.61 -19.47 2.10
N ALA A 213 8.80 -20.24 2.84
CA ALA A 213 9.23 -21.51 3.38
C ALA A 213 9.61 -22.52 2.29
N PHE A 214 8.82 -22.57 1.20
CA PHE A 214 9.13 -23.39 0.03
C PHE A 214 10.41 -22.93 -0.70
N GLU A 215 10.62 -21.61 -0.86
CA GLU A 215 11.82 -21.07 -1.52
C GLU A 215 13.12 -21.26 -0.71
N ARG A 216 13.02 -21.57 0.59
CA ARG A 216 14.16 -21.89 1.47
C ARG A 216 14.56 -23.37 1.47
N GLY A 217 13.64 -24.27 1.12
CA GLY A 217 13.82 -25.73 1.16
C GLY A 217 14.35 -26.29 -0.15
#